data_AF-A0A8T4U4V2-F1
#
_entry.id   AF-A0A8T4U4V2-F1
#
_cell.length_a   1.000
_cell.length_b   1.000
_cell.length_c   1.000
_cell.angle_alpha   90.00
_cell.angle_beta   90.00
_cell.angle_gamma   90.00
#
_symmetry.space_group_name_H-M   'P 1'
#
loop_
_entity.id
_entity.type
_entity.pdbx_description
1 polymer ?
#
loop_
_entity_poly.entity_id
_entity_poly.type
_entity_poly.pdbx_seq_one_letter_code
_entity_poly.pdbx_strand_id
1 'polypeptide(L)' 'AESQHRGFGKMLMQKAEEIVKEDGLKKLSVISGVGVREYYKKLGYKLDDEGVYMVKEL' A
#
# COMPACT_ATOMS: atom_id res chain seq x y z
N ALA A 1 6.71 -22.75 8.23
CA ALA A 1 5.67 -21.84 8.76
C ALA A 1 5.44 -20.76 7.71
N GLU A 2 4.43 -20.92 6.85
CA GLU A 2 4.06 -19.88 5.87
C GLU A 2 3.08 -18.90 6.52
N SER A 3 3.56 -17.68 6.79
CA SER A 3 2.78 -16.57 7.33
C SER A 3 2.10 -15.73 6.24
N GLN A 4 2.49 -15.93 4.98
CA GLN A 4 1.87 -15.30 3.82
C GLN A 4 0.51 -15.96 3.50
N HIS A 5 -0.38 -15.26 2.78
CA HIS A 5 -1.74 -15.71 2.43
C HIS A 5 -2.77 -15.85 3.57
N ARG A 6 -2.44 -15.43 4.79
CA ARG A 6 -3.41 -15.31 5.90
C ARG A 6 -4.18 -13.99 5.93
N GLY A 7 -3.91 -13.08 4.98
CA GLY A 7 -4.59 -11.78 4.88
C GLY A 7 -3.99 -10.65 5.74
N PHE A 8 -3.01 -10.94 6.60
CA PHE A 8 -2.39 -9.95 7.48
C PHE A 8 -1.84 -8.72 6.74
N GLY A 9 -1.19 -8.91 5.58
CA GLY A 9 -0.71 -7.78 4.78
C GLY A 9 -1.83 -6.80 4.40
N LYS A 10 -3.01 -7.31 4.00
CA LYS A 10 -4.15 -6.47 3.66
C LYS A 10 -4.70 -5.74 4.88
N MET A 11 -4.76 -6.42 6.04
CA MET A 11 -5.22 -5.81 7.29
C MET A 11 -4.30 -4.68 7.75
N LEU A 12 -2.98 -4.87 7.66
CA LEU A 12 -2.00 -3.84 7.99
C LEU A 12 -2.09 -2.65 7.04
N MET A 13 -2.28 -2.89 5.74
CA MET A 13 -2.49 -1.82 4.77
C MET A 13 -3.77 -1.03 5.05
N GLN A 14 -4.87 -1.71 5.40
CA GLN A 14 -6.10 -1.04 5.81
C GLN A 14 -5.88 -0.16 7.04
N LYS A 15 -5.16 -0.67 8.04
CA LYS A 15 -4.88 0.11 9.25
C LYS A 15 -3.98 1.33 8.96
N ALA A 16 -3.01 1.20 8.05
CA ALA A 16 -2.21 2.32 7.60
C ALA A 16 -3.06 3.39 6.90
N GLU A 17 -3.99 2.99 6.03
CA GLU A 17 -4.92 3.92 5.36
C GLU A 17 -5.85 4.64 6.34
N GLU A 18 -6.31 3.97 7.41
CA GLU A 18 -7.08 4.59 8.49
C GLU A 18 -6.28 5.68 9.21
N ILE A 19 -5.04 5.38 9.62
CA ILE A 19 -4.18 6.34 10.34
C ILE A 19 -3.93 7.59 9.48
N VAL A 20 -3.65 7.41 8.19
CA VAL A 20 -3.42 8.53 7.26
C VAL A 20 -4.66 9.43 7.18
N LYS A 21 -5.87 8.86 7.15
CA LYS A 21 -7.13 9.61 7.16
C LYS A 21 -7.40 10.31 8.48
N GLU A 22 -7.13 9.65 9.60
CA GLU A 22 -7.27 10.21 10.96
C GLU A 22 -6.36 11.44 11.14
N ASP A 23 -5.16 11.41 10.57
CA ASP A 23 -4.19 12.51 10.61
C ASP A 23 -4.46 13.60 9.55
N GLY A 24 -5.53 13.48 8.76
CA GLY A 24 -5.91 14.46 7.73
C GLY A 24 -4.96 14.51 6.52
N LEU A 25 -4.13 13.49 6.35
CA LEU A 25 -3.24 13.32 5.21
C LEU A 25 -4.02 12.75 4.02
N LYS A 26 -3.61 13.14 2.80
CA LYS A 26 -4.35 12.81 1.57
C LYS A 26 -3.70 11.72 0.71
N LYS A 27 -2.50 11.30 1.08
CA LYS A 27 -1.67 10.43 0.24
C LYS A 27 -0.85 9.47 1.10
N LEU A 28 -0.81 8.21 0.68
CA LEU A 28 0.05 7.18 1.24
C LEU A 28 1.00 6.65 0.16
N SER A 29 2.30 6.64 0.45
CA SER A 29 3.36 6.18 -0.47
C SER A 29 4.09 4.99 0.13
N VAL A 30 4.22 3.91 -0.64
CA VAL A 30 4.82 2.65 -0.22
C VAL A 30 6.10 2.40 -1.03
N ILE A 31 7.22 2.19 -0.33
CA ILE A 31 8.45 1.69 -0.93
C ILE A 31 8.21 0.23 -1.32
N SER A 32 8.21 -0.06 -2.63
CA SER A 32 7.86 -1.38 -3.14
C SER A 32 8.92 -1.90 -4.11
N GLY A 33 9.40 -3.12 -3.85
CA GLY A 33 10.16 -3.87 -4.84
C GLY A 33 9.35 -4.10 -6.12
N VAL A 34 10.02 -4.13 -7.28
CA VAL A 34 9.38 -4.25 -8.60
C VAL A 34 8.46 -5.48 -8.68
N GLY A 35 8.91 -6.63 -8.17
CA GLY A 35 8.17 -7.90 -8.23
C GLY A 35 6.88 -7.96 -7.39
N VAL A 36 6.67 -7.01 -6.47
CA VAL A 36 5.48 -6.99 -5.60
C VAL A 36 4.53 -5.83 -5.90
N ARG A 37 4.79 -5.04 -6.95
CA ARG A 37 3.92 -3.91 -7.35
C ARG A 37 2.49 -4.35 -7.69
N GLU A 38 2.32 -5.53 -8.30
CA GLU A 38 0.99 -6.07 -8.63
C GLU A 38 0.12 -6.32 -7.40
N TYR A 39 0.72 -6.64 -6.24
CA TYR A 39 -0.01 -6.75 -4.98
C TYR A 39 -0.65 -5.42 -4.59
N TYR A 40 0.13 -4.33 -4.62
CA TYR A 40 -0.36 -3.00 -4.28
C TYR A 40 -1.34 -2.44 -5.32
N LYS A 41 -1.16 -2.76 -6.62
CA LYS A 41 -2.14 -2.42 -7.66
C LYS A 41 -3.52 -3.00 -7.36
N LYS A 42 -3.60 -4.25 -6.88
CA LYS A 42 -4.87 -4.88 -6.46
C LYS A 42 -5.50 -4.19 -5.25
N LEU A 43 -4.73 -3.45 -4.45
CA LEU A 43 -5.21 -2.63 -3.32
C LEU A 43 -5.57 -1.18 -3.72
N GLY A 44 -5.46 -0.85 -5.02
CA GLY A 44 -5.79 0.47 -5.56
C GLY A 44 -4.63 1.47 -5.60
N TYR A 45 -3.40 1.03 -5.32
CA TYR A 45 -2.22 1.87 -5.45
C TYR A 45 -1.77 1.94 -6.92
N LYS A 46 -1.16 3.06 -7.29
CA LYS A 46 -0.59 3.31 -8.62
C LYS A 46 0.91 3.55 -8.49
N LEU A 47 1.67 3.19 -9.52
CA LEU A 47 3.08 3.59 -9.57
C LEU A 47 3.13 5.11 -9.79
N ASP A 48 4.00 5.80 -9.05
CA ASP A 48 4.25 7.23 -9.26
C ASP A 48 5.02 7.50 -10.56
N ASP A 49 5.08 8.77 -10.95
CA ASP A 49 5.71 9.18 -12.21
C ASP A 49 7.23 8.92 -12.22
N GLU A 50 7.87 8.96 -11.05
CA GLU A 50 9.30 8.63 -10.88
C GLU A 50 9.56 7.11 -10.87
N GLY A 51 8.52 6.29 -10.75
CA GLY A 51 8.63 4.83 -10.76
C GLY A 51 9.24 4.23 -9.50
N VAL A 52 9.27 4.97 -8.39
CA VAL A 52 9.93 4.61 -7.12
C VAL A 52 8.91 4.09 -6.09
N TYR A 53 7.72 4.68 -6.04
CA TYR A 53 6.74 4.42 -4.99
C TYR A 53 5.41 3.91 -5.56
N MET A 54 4.74 3.06 -4.77
CA MET A 54 3.32 2.77 -4.98
C MET A 54 2.50 3.76 -4.15
N VAL A 55 1.67 4.57 -4.80
CA VAL A 55 0.95 5.70 -4.21
C VAL A 55 -0.56 5.49 -4.29
N LYS A 56 -1.27 5.89 -3.23
CA LYS A 56 -2.73 5.96 -3.21
C LYS A 56 -3.17 7.27 -2.57
N GLU A 57 -4.07 7.97 -3.25
CA GLU A 57 -4.80 9.11 -2.69
C GLU A 57 -5.94 8.57 -1.81
N LEU A 58 -6.10 9.11 -0.60
CA LEU A 58 -6.97 8.60 0.46
C LEU A 58 -8.07 9.58 0.88
#